data_AF-A0A9E3N0R6-F1
#
_entry.id   AF-A0A9E3N0R6-F1
#
_cell.length_a   1.000
_cell.length_b   1.000
_cell.length_c   1.000
_cell.angle_alpha   90.00
_cell.angle_beta   90.00
_cell.angle_gamma   90.00
#
_symmetry.space_group_name_H-M   'P 1'
#
loop_
_entity.id
_entity.type
_entity.pdbx_description
1 polymer ?
#
loop_
_entity_poly.entity_id
_entity_poly.type
_entity_poly.pdbx_seq_one_letter_code
_entity_poly.pdbx_strand_id
1 'polypeptide(L)'
;MAPGTHELVEGFARVGLPLHPTLRDMLDEHPAHRTERRGCGYTQATRFLSTFVNQPRRATDATDLGVFADWPKQRTEAIARQLVAAGWTDGWRRADRAADAAIAAIPPCALLDDLRALPSRIATVRTDLQREESALLLELLRDLLAPETTTAPALPAMAEKPEIGSCSQAEEFFLEIAHGRVRRGGRVNVFVDAAGAPLLVEKMALGESHSAMAVAPVSVCGVTLPPGALLALRYDADAPALRPLACGVVHAVATIAEARFLRLTTLAVSAQVRRRAFSAQFDAQVRGNMLSPGSTTIDDLRRFASASLAER
;
A
#
# COMPACT_ATOMS: atom_id res chain seq x y z
N MET A 1 7.97 -21.19 -21.45
CA MET A 1 9.09 -20.61 -20.67
C MET A 1 8.71 -20.68 -19.22
N ALA A 2 9.58 -21.21 -18.34
CA ALA A 2 9.40 -21.00 -16.91
C ALA A 2 9.37 -19.47 -16.67
N PRO A 3 8.46 -18.95 -15.85
CA PRO A 3 8.52 -17.53 -15.47
C PRO A 3 9.92 -17.27 -14.91
N GLY A 4 10.63 -16.30 -15.49
CA GLY A 4 11.88 -15.84 -14.88
C GLY A 4 11.58 -15.24 -13.52
N THR A 5 12.53 -15.36 -12.59
CA THR A 5 12.44 -14.77 -11.25
C THR A 5 12.13 -13.28 -11.35
N HIS A 6 11.28 -12.78 -10.46
CA HIS A 6 10.89 -11.38 -10.41
C HIS A 6 12.08 -10.51 -10.02
N GLU A 7 12.30 -9.37 -10.70
CA GLU A 7 13.50 -8.54 -10.50
C GLU A 7 13.68 -8.04 -9.05
N LEU A 8 12.58 -7.81 -8.33
CA LEU A 8 12.60 -7.48 -6.91
C LEU A 8 13.21 -8.61 -6.06
N VAL A 9 12.84 -9.86 -6.35
CA VAL A 9 13.36 -11.04 -5.64
C VAL A 9 14.86 -11.16 -5.89
N GLU A 10 15.30 -11.01 -7.14
CA GLU A 10 16.71 -11.06 -7.52
C GLU A 10 17.51 -9.91 -6.88
N GLY A 11 16.98 -8.69 -6.90
CA GLY A 11 17.62 -7.52 -6.31
C GLY A 11 17.83 -7.67 -4.80
N PHE A 12 16.79 -8.09 -4.08
CA PHE A 12 16.88 -8.34 -2.64
C PHE A 12 17.83 -9.50 -2.29
N ALA A 13 17.82 -10.59 -3.07
CA ALA A 13 18.77 -11.69 -2.88
C ALA A 13 20.23 -11.24 -3.08
N ARG A 14 20.50 -10.40 -4.08
CA ARG A 14 21.85 -9.88 -4.40
C ARG A 14 22.45 -9.03 -3.27
N VAL A 15 21.63 -8.28 -2.56
CA VAL A 15 22.06 -7.46 -1.41
C VAL A 15 22.03 -8.23 -0.08
N GLY A 16 21.87 -9.55 -0.12
CA GLY A 16 21.88 -10.42 1.07
C GLY A 16 20.61 -10.32 1.93
N LEU A 17 19.49 -9.89 1.34
CA LEU A 17 18.20 -9.70 2.02
C LEU A 17 17.08 -10.50 1.34
N PRO A 18 17.20 -11.84 1.21
CA PRO A 18 16.21 -12.63 0.49
C PRO A 18 14.80 -12.42 1.07
N LEU A 19 13.84 -12.13 0.19
CA LEU A 19 12.44 -11.95 0.57
C LEU A 19 11.85 -13.23 1.14
N HIS A 20 10.84 -13.08 1.99
CA HIS A 20 10.08 -14.16 2.58
C HIS A 20 9.57 -15.12 1.47
N PRO A 21 9.64 -16.46 1.65
CA PRO A 21 9.27 -17.42 0.61
C PRO A 21 7.88 -17.19 0.01
N THR A 22 6.88 -16.93 0.84
CA THR A 22 5.53 -16.57 0.38
C THR A 22 5.49 -15.34 -0.51
N LEU A 23 6.24 -14.28 -0.17
CA LEU A 23 6.28 -13.06 -0.97
C LEU A 23 7.00 -13.30 -2.30
N ARG A 24 8.10 -14.06 -2.28
CA ARG A 24 8.79 -14.52 -3.49
C ARG A 24 7.85 -15.32 -4.40
N ASP A 25 7.20 -16.35 -3.87
CA ASP A 25 6.33 -17.23 -4.66
C ASP A 25 5.14 -16.46 -5.27
N MET A 26 4.62 -15.46 -4.55
CA MET A 26 3.64 -14.53 -5.09
C MET A 26 4.21 -13.68 -6.23
N LEU A 27 5.38 -13.06 -6.07
CA LEU A 27 5.99 -12.20 -7.10
C LEU A 27 6.46 -12.97 -8.34
N ASP A 28 6.90 -14.20 -8.17
CA ASP A 28 7.29 -15.12 -9.25
C ASP A 28 6.07 -15.76 -9.95
N GLU A 29 4.86 -15.35 -9.58
CA GLU A 29 3.58 -15.83 -10.16
C GLU A 29 3.43 -17.36 -10.06
N HIS A 30 3.84 -17.94 -8.92
CA HIS A 30 3.66 -19.36 -8.67
C HIS A 30 2.16 -19.74 -8.83
N PRO A 31 1.82 -20.88 -9.48
CA PRO A 31 0.44 -21.20 -9.84
C PRO A 31 -0.57 -21.18 -8.68
N ALA A 32 -0.13 -21.51 -7.46
CA ALA A 32 -0.97 -21.42 -6.25
C ALA A 32 -1.49 -19.99 -5.97
N HIS A 33 -0.83 -18.97 -6.51
CA HIS A 33 -1.19 -17.56 -6.37
C HIS A 33 -1.96 -17.00 -7.58
N ARG A 34 -2.39 -17.84 -8.51
CA ARG A 34 -3.19 -17.47 -9.68
C ARG A 34 -4.57 -18.12 -9.60
N THR A 35 -5.55 -17.39 -9.07
CA THR A 35 -6.93 -17.89 -8.97
C THR A 35 -7.92 -16.79 -9.29
N GLU A 36 -9.09 -17.12 -9.84
CA GLU A 36 -10.13 -16.13 -10.15
C GLU A 36 -10.54 -15.30 -8.91
N ARG A 37 -10.61 -15.95 -7.74
CA ARG A 37 -11.01 -15.30 -6.49
C ARG A 37 -9.89 -14.47 -5.84
N ARG A 38 -8.63 -14.91 -5.91
CA ARG A 38 -7.51 -14.24 -5.23
C ARG A 38 -6.73 -13.29 -6.14
N GLY A 39 -7.00 -13.31 -7.45
CA GLY A 39 -6.33 -12.49 -8.46
C GLY A 39 -5.02 -13.14 -8.94
N CYS A 40 -4.00 -12.30 -9.10
CA CYS A 40 -2.66 -12.66 -9.53
C CYS A 40 -1.64 -12.61 -8.39
N GLY A 41 -0.41 -13.06 -8.67
CA GLY A 41 0.73 -12.99 -7.78
C GLY A 41 0.96 -11.59 -7.19
N TYR A 42 1.02 -10.55 -8.03
CA TYR A 42 1.25 -9.17 -7.57
C TYR A 42 0.15 -8.63 -6.65
N THR A 43 -1.11 -8.98 -6.93
CA THR A 43 -2.24 -8.66 -6.03
C THR A 43 -2.11 -9.38 -4.69
N GLN A 44 -1.69 -10.63 -4.69
CA GLN A 44 -1.47 -11.36 -3.44
C GLN A 44 -0.27 -10.83 -2.67
N ALA A 45 0.81 -10.44 -3.35
CA ALA A 45 1.96 -9.79 -2.73
C ALA A 45 1.57 -8.50 -2.00
N THR A 46 0.79 -7.62 -2.64
CA THR A 46 0.34 -6.37 -2.00
C THR A 46 -0.68 -6.62 -0.87
N ARG A 47 -1.49 -7.68 -0.96
CA ARG A 47 -2.34 -8.15 0.14
C ARG A 47 -1.53 -8.72 1.32
N PHE A 48 -0.44 -9.41 1.04
CA PHE A 48 0.49 -9.88 2.07
C PHE A 48 1.16 -8.70 2.75
N LEU A 49 1.68 -7.73 1.98
CA LEU A 49 2.29 -6.52 2.56
C LEU A 49 1.31 -5.70 3.40
N SER A 50 0.01 -5.73 3.07
CA SER A 50 -0.98 -5.02 3.89
C SER A 50 -1.07 -5.52 5.33
N THR A 51 -0.64 -6.76 5.64
CA THR A 51 -0.61 -7.23 7.03
C THR A 51 0.44 -6.52 7.88
N PHE A 52 1.48 -5.97 7.25
CA PHE A 52 2.55 -5.18 7.88
C PHE A 52 2.21 -3.69 7.87
N VAL A 53 1.72 -3.17 6.73
CA VAL A 53 1.38 -1.75 6.58
C VAL A 53 0.35 -1.27 7.61
N ASN A 54 -0.64 -2.10 7.94
CA ASN A 54 -1.72 -1.74 8.86
C ASN A 54 -1.34 -1.87 10.35
N GLN A 55 -0.07 -2.11 10.70
CA GLN A 55 0.36 -2.25 12.09
C GLN A 55 0.93 -0.92 12.63
N PRO A 56 0.50 -0.46 13.82
CA PRO A 56 1.17 0.64 14.51
C PRO A 56 2.65 0.33 14.72
N ARG A 57 3.53 1.26 14.36
CA ARG A 57 4.98 1.03 14.40
C ARG A 57 5.57 1.45 15.74
N ARG A 58 5.76 0.46 16.61
CA ARG A 58 6.54 0.64 17.84
C ARG A 58 8.03 0.54 17.50
N ALA A 59 8.84 1.43 18.08
CA ALA A 59 10.29 1.49 17.87
C ALA A 59 11.00 0.15 18.14
N THR A 60 10.47 -0.64 19.07
CA THR A 60 11.03 -1.92 19.50
C THR A 60 10.46 -3.14 18.77
N ASP A 61 9.47 -2.96 17.90
CA ASP A 61 8.79 -4.05 17.19
C ASP A 61 9.45 -4.30 15.82
N ALA A 62 9.98 -5.51 15.65
CA ALA A 62 10.67 -5.98 14.44
C ALA A 62 9.78 -6.82 13.51
N THR A 63 8.46 -6.82 13.69
CA THR A 63 7.52 -7.61 12.88
C THR A 63 7.68 -7.35 11.39
N ASP A 64 7.90 -6.09 10.97
CA ASP A 64 8.09 -5.71 9.56
C ASP A 64 9.32 -6.36 8.91
N LEU A 65 10.33 -6.77 9.67
CA LEU A 65 11.47 -7.53 9.13
C LEU A 65 11.09 -8.96 8.74
N GLY A 66 9.87 -9.40 9.08
CA GLY A 66 9.27 -10.64 8.59
C GLY A 66 8.98 -10.65 7.08
N VAL A 67 9.19 -9.54 6.38
CA VAL A 67 9.21 -9.52 4.90
C VAL A 67 10.44 -10.22 4.32
N PHE A 68 11.48 -10.48 5.13
CA PHE A 68 12.65 -11.28 4.77
C PHE A 68 12.52 -12.71 5.29
N ALA A 69 13.21 -13.66 4.65
CA ALA A 69 13.09 -15.08 4.95
C ALA A 69 13.50 -15.45 6.39
N ASP A 70 14.73 -15.10 6.80
CA ASP A 70 15.34 -15.60 8.04
C ASP A 70 15.86 -14.48 8.95
N TRP A 71 15.23 -13.30 8.90
CA TRP A 71 15.71 -12.17 9.71
C TRP A 71 15.56 -12.45 11.22
N PRO A 72 16.60 -12.22 12.05
CA PRO A 72 16.58 -12.53 13.48
C PRO A 72 15.78 -11.48 14.28
N LYS A 73 14.44 -11.53 14.17
CA LYS A 73 13.50 -10.54 14.76
C LYS A 73 13.68 -10.37 16.27
N GLN A 74 13.66 -11.46 17.05
CA GLN A 74 13.79 -11.38 18.52
C GLN A 74 15.09 -10.69 18.97
N ARG A 75 16.20 -10.94 18.28
CA ARG A 75 17.48 -10.27 18.54
C ARG A 75 17.44 -8.80 18.11
N THR A 76 16.77 -8.49 17.01
CA THR A 76 16.54 -7.10 16.58
C THR A 76 15.72 -6.32 17.61
N GLU A 77 14.66 -6.91 18.16
CA GLU A 77 13.85 -6.28 19.21
C GLU A 77 14.68 -6.03 20.48
N ALA A 78 15.61 -6.93 20.81
CA ALA A 78 16.53 -6.73 21.94
C ALA A 78 17.49 -5.56 21.69
N ILE A 79 18.06 -5.44 20.48
CA ILE A 79 18.87 -4.29 20.08
C ILE A 79 18.03 -3.00 20.12
N ALA A 80 16.82 -3.04 19.58
CA ALA A 80 15.92 -1.89 19.55
C ALA A 80 15.55 -1.39 20.96
N ARG A 81 15.34 -2.31 21.91
CA ARG A 81 15.13 -1.94 23.33
C ARG A 81 16.36 -1.26 23.93
N GLN A 82 17.57 -1.71 23.59
CA GLN A 82 18.81 -1.07 24.05
C GLN A 82 19.00 0.32 23.42
N LEU A 83 18.74 0.48 22.12
CA LEU A 83 18.73 1.78 21.45
C LEU A 83 17.79 2.77 22.14
N VAL A 84 16.54 2.36 22.38
CA VAL A 84 15.53 3.19 23.03
C VAL A 84 15.94 3.53 24.48
N ALA A 85 16.47 2.56 25.23
CA ALA A 85 16.97 2.80 26.58
C ALA A 85 18.16 3.77 26.61
N ALA A 86 18.96 3.82 25.55
CA ALA A 86 20.05 4.78 25.37
C ALA A 86 19.61 6.13 24.76
N GLY A 87 18.30 6.38 24.66
CA GLY A 87 17.72 7.65 24.22
C GLY A 87 17.41 7.74 22.73
N TRP A 88 17.61 6.67 21.94
CA TRP A 88 17.28 6.63 20.51
C TRP A 88 15.84 6.14 20.28
N THR A 89 14.89 7.06 20.12
CA THR A 89 13.45 6.75 20.10
C THR A 89 12.97 6.08 18.81
N ASP A 90 13.70 6.19 17.71
CA ASP A 90 13.30 5.59 16.43
C ASP A 90 13.57 4.08 16.36
N GLY A 91 14.28 3.54 17.36
CA GLY A 91 14.60 2.12 17.46
C GLY A 91 15.41 1.61 16.27
N TRP A 92 15.09 0.40 15.79
CA TRP A 92 15.91 -0.26 14.78
C TRP A 92 15.77 0.30 13.36
N ARG A 93 14.61 0.89 13.02
CA ARG A 93 14.31 1.39 11.66
C ARG A 93 15.20 2.53 11.19
N ARG A 94 15.87 3.17 12.14
CA ARG A 94 16.78 4.30 11.91
C ARG A 94 18.11 4.08 12.62
N ALA A 95 18.50 2.82 12.83
CA ALA A 95 19.77 2.49 13.47
C ALA A 95 20.97 3.13 12.75
N ASP A 96 20.87 3.34 11.42
CA ASP A 96 21.86 4.05 10.60
C ASP A 96 22.12 5.49 11.05
N ARG A 97 21.13 6.13 11.68
CA ARG A 97 21.20 7.53 12.16
C ARG A 97 21.31 7.66 13.67
N ALA A 98 21.35 6.54 14.39
CA ALA A 98 21.46 6.55 15.83
C ALA A 98 22.76 7.25 16.26
N ALA A 99 22.66 8.11 17.27
CA ALA A 99 23.81 8.82 17.82
C ALA A 99 24.87 7.83 18.32
N ASP A 100 26.16 8.20 18.22
CA ASP A 100 27.28 7.34 18.62
C ASP A 100 27.15 6.83 20.07
N ALA A 101 26.62 7.65 20.98
CA ALA A 101 26.37 7.25 22.36
C ALA A 101 25.36 6.10 22.48
N ALA A 102 24.30 6.09 21.65
CA ALA A 102 23.31 5.01 21.65
C ALA A 102 23.85 3.74 20.99
N ILE A 103 24.67 3.88 19.95
CA ILE A 103 25.37 2.75 19.31
C ILE A 103 26.38 2.12 20.28
N ALA A 104 27.16 2.92 21.00
CA ALA A 104 28.15 2.46 21.96
C ALA A 104 27.54 1.68 23.15
N ALA A 105 26.26 1.89 23.44
CA ALA A 105 25.53 1.15 24.47
C ALA A 105 25.22 -0.30 24.06
N ILE A 106 25.37 -0.65 22.78
CA ILE A 106 25.06 -1.98 22.25
C ILE A 106 26.38 -2.72 22.01
N PRO A 107 26.52 -3.96 22.51
CA PRO A 107 27.68 -4.78 22.21
C PRO A 107 27.86 -4.93 20.68
N PRO A 108 29.08 -4.73 20.14
CA PRO A 108 29.34 -4.89 18.72
C PRO A 108 28.87 -6.26 18.22
N CYS A 109 28.02 -6.27 17.21
CA CYS A 109 27.53 -7.49 16.59
C CYS A 109 27.11 -7.24 15.14
N ALA A 110 27.27 -8.26 14.29
CA ALA A 110 26.95 -8.16 12.86
C ALA A 110 25.50 -7.73 12.57
N LEU A 111 24.56 -8.09 13.45
CA LEU A 111 23.16 -7.70 13.28
C LEU A 111 22.95 -6.19 13.42
N LEU A 112 23.70 -5.51 14.28
CA LEU A 112 23.63 -4.05 14.38
C LEU A 112 24.16 -3.41 13.09
N ASP A 113 25.25 -3.94 12.54
CA ASP A 113 25.79 -3.47 11.27
C ASP A 113 24.81 -3.70 10.11
N ASP A 114 24.13 -4.85 10.09
CA ASP A 114 23.09 -5.15 9.10
C ASP A 114 21.90 -4.18 9.20
N LEU A 115 21.46 -3.84 10.41
CA LEU A 115 20.38 -2.85 10.63
C LEU A 115 20.79 -1.46 10.13
N ARG A 116 22.04 -1.06 10.38
CA ARG A 116 22.60 0.23 9.90
C ARG A 116 22.79 0.25 8.39
N ALA A 117 23.08 -0.90 7.78
CA ALA A 117 23.23 -1.03 6.33
C ALA A 117 21.90 -1.20 5.59
N LEU A 118 20.78 -1.44 6.30
CA LEU A 118 19.49 -1.75 5.68
C LEU A 118 19.02 -0.66 4.69
N PRO A 119 19.05 0.66 5.01
CA PRO A 119 18.62 1.69 4.06
C PRO A 119 19.45 1.72 2.78
N SER A 120 20.78 1.57 2.87
CA SER A 120 21.66 1.60 1.69
C SER A 120 21.54 0.34 0.84
N ARG A 121 21.31 -0.83 1.46
CA ARG A 121 20.98 -2.06 0.72
C ARG A 121 19.67 -1.92 -0.04
N ILE A 122 18.62 -1.36 0.57
CA ILE A 122 17.34 -1.08 -0.12
C ILE A 122 17.54 -0.08 -1.26
N ALA A 123 18.33 0.97 -1.05
CA ALA A 123 18.67 1.94 -2.10
C ALA A 123 19.42 1.28 -3.26
N THR A 124 20.28 0.29 -2.99
CA THR A 124 20.98 -0.49 -4.02
C THR A 124 20.01 -1.35 -4.82
N VAL A 125 18.99 -1.95 -4.20
CA VAL A 125 17.94 -2.65 -4.95
C VAL A 125 17.28 -1.69 -5.94
N ARG A 126 17.00 -0.44 -5.55
CA ARG A 126 16.32 0.54 -6.40
C ARG A 126 17.06 0.82 -7.71
N THR A 127 18.40 0.85 -7.71
CA THR A 127 19.21 1.16 -8.89
C THR A 127 19.09 0.11 -9.99
N ASP A 128 18.76 -1.12 -9.60
CA ASP A 128 18.73 -2.26 -10.51
C ASP A 128 17.33 -2.49 -11.10
N LEU A 129 16.27 -1.94 -10.48
CA LEU A 129 14.89 -2.10 -10.91
C LEU A 129 14.57 -1.31 -12.18
N GLN A 130 13.92 -1.97 -13.13
CA GLN A 130 13.50 -1.40 -14.41
C GLN A 130 11.98 -1.30 -14.54
N ARG A 131 11.23 -2.12 -13.80
CA ARG A 131 9.77 -2.20 -13.91
C ARG A 131 9.10 -1.24 -12.93
N GLU A 132 8.11 -0.52 -13.44
CA GLU A 132 7.28 0.40 -12.66
C GLU A 132 6.67 -0.26 -11.42
N GLU A 133 6.04 -1.42 -11.59
CA GLU A 133 5.41 -2.16 -10.49
C GLU A 133 6.43 -2.64 -9.45
N SER A 134 7.67 -2.94 -9.86
CA SER A 134 8.73 -3.33 -8.94
C SER A 134 9.20 -2.12 -8.13
N ALA A 135 9.40 -0.97 -8.79
CA ALA A 135 9.72 0.27 -8.09
C ALA A 135 8.62 0.63 -7.08
N LEU A 136 7.35 0.56 -7.48
CA LEU A 136 6.22 0.86 -6.60
C LEU A 136 6.19 -0.03 -5.34
N LEU A 137 6.45 -1.33 -5.51
CA LEU A 137 6.51 -2.26 -4.38
C LEU A 137 7.73 -2.04 -3.49
N LEU A 138 8.88 -1.66 -4.09
CA LEU A 138 10.08 -1.28 -3.33
C LEU A 138 9.83 -0.06 -2.46
N GLU A 139 9.10 0.95 -2.96
CA GLU A 139 8.77 2.15 -2.17
C GLU A 139 7.93 1.79 -0.93
N LEU A 140 6.95 0.89 -1.06
CA LEU A 140 6.19 0.36 0.09
C LEU A 140 7.10 -0.37 1.09
N LEU A 141 8.01 -1.22 0.61
CA LEU A 141 8.97 -1.93 1.46
C LEU A 141 9.96 -0.97 2.13
N ARG A 142 10.42 0.06 1.42
CA ARG A 142 11.30 1.09 1.98
C ARG A 142 10.61 1.80 3.13
N ASP A 143 9.37 2.24 2.95
CA ASP A 143 8.63 2.93 4.01
C ASP A 143 8.34 2.01 5.22
N LEU A 144 8.24 0.68 5.03
CA LEU A 144 8.14 -0.28 6.13
C LEU A 144 9.44 -0.43 6.92
N LEU A 145 10.57 -0.48 6.22
CA LEU A 145 11.86 -0.93 6.76
C LEU A 145 12.82 0.20 7.13
N ALA A 146 12.76 1.31 6.40
CA ALA A 146 13.60 2.48 6.53
C ALA A 146 12.78 3.74 6.20
N PRO A 147 11.75 4.06 7.02
CA PRO A 147 10.85 5.17 6.76
C PRO A 147 11.60 6.51 6.73
N GLU A 148 11.23 7.33 5.76
CA GLU A 148 11.53 8.76 5.76
C GLU A 148 10.28 9.55 6.16
N THR A 149 10.48 10.83 6.48
CA THR A 149 9.36 11.74 6.74
C THR A 149 8.50 11.86 5.48
N THR A 150 7.20 11.59 5.61
CA THR A 150 6.22 11.76 4.53
C THR A 150 5.35 12.99 4.78
N THR A 151 5.00 13.70 3.71
CA THR A 151 4.02 14.79 3.74
C THR A 151 2.62 14.32 3.36
N ALA A 152 2.46 13.03 3.03
CA ALA A 152 1.17 12.46 2.68
C ALA A 152 0.21 12.52 3.89
N PRO A 153 -1.07 12.91 3.70
CA PRO A 153 -2.05 12.94 4.77
C PRO A 153 -2.15 11.58 5.48
N ALA A 154 -1.96 11.58 6.79
CA ALA A 154 -2.03 10.37 7.60
C ALA A 154 -3.49 10.01 7.91
N LEU A 155 -3.87 8.77 7.60
CA LEU A 155 -5.16 8.21 7.94
C LEU A 155 -5.02 7.35 9.20
N PRO A 156 -5.94 7.46 10.17
CA PRO A 156 -5.92 6.61 11.36
C PRO A 156 -6.04 5.13 10.99
N ALA A 157 -5.32 4.25 11.67
CA ALA A 157 -5.28 2.83 11.32
C ALA A 157 -6.50 2.06 11.86
N MET A 158 -7.06 1.16 11.05
CA MET A 158 -8.11 0.23 11.46
C MET A 158 -7.49 -1.04 12.05
N ALA A 159 -7.66 -1.24 13.35
CA ALA A 159 -7.10 -2.38 14.07
C ALA A 159 -7.73 -3.70 13.63
N GLU A 160 -9.06 -3.72 13.55
CA GLU A 160 -9.82 -4.91 13.14
C GLU A 160 -9.78 -5.09 11.63
N LYS A 161 -9.63 -6.34 11.19
CA LYS A 161 -9.76 -6.66 9.77
C LYS A 161 -11.25 -6.64 9.43
N PRO A 162 -11.69 -5.78 8.51
CA PRO A 162 -13.09 -5.74 8.14
C PRO A 162 -13.41 -6.91 7.21
N GLU A 163 -14.70 -7.25 7.09
CA GLU A 163 -15.16 -8.36 6.24
C GLU A 163 -15.04 -8.07 4.72
N ILE A 164 -14.66 -6.84 4.37
CA ILE A 164 -14.50 -6.32 3.01
C ILE A 164 -13.06 -6.47 2.47
N GLY A 165 -12.90 -6.48 1.14
CA GLY A 165 -11.57 -6.44 0.47
C GLY A 165 -11.12 -7.71 -0.26
N SER A 166 -11.96 -8.73 -0.25
CA SER A 166 -11.70 -10.01 -0.94
C SER A 166 -12.02 -9.96 -2.44
N CYS A 167 -12.99 -9.14 -2.85
CA CYS A 167 -13.54 -9.17 -4.20
C CYS A 167 -12.65 -8.46 -5.23
N SER A 168 -12.26 -9.19 -6.28
CA SER A 168 -11.55 -8.65 -7.45
C SER A 168 -12.43 -7.74 -8.30
N GLN A 169 -13.76 -7.83 -8.20
CA GLN A 169 -14.71 -6.99 -8.95
C GLN A 169 -14.87 -5.58 -8.37
N ALA A 170 -14.30 -5.27 -7.20
CA ALA A 170 -14.40 -3.93 -6.63
C ALA A 170 -13.87 -2.84 -7.60
N GLU A 171 -12.86 -3.19 -8.41
CA GLU A 171 -12.26 -2.31 -9.41
C GLU A 171 -13.19 -1.97 -10.59
N GLU A 172 -14.17 -2.82 -10.90
CA GLU A 172 -15.14 -2.58 -11.99
C GLU A 172 -15.89 -1.25 -11.78
N PHE A 173 -16.34 -1.00 -10.56
CA PHE A 173 -17.05 0.22 -10.21
C PHE A 173 -16.15 1.46 -10.29
N PHE A 174 -14.87 1.35 -9.89
CA PHE A 174 -13.95 2.47 -10.01
C PHE A 174 -13.63 2.81 -11.46
N LEU A 175 -13.58 1.81 -12.34
CA LEU A 175 -13.48 2.03 -13.77
C LEU A 175 -14.71 2.78 -14.30
N GLU A 176 -15.92 2.41 -13.90
CA GLU A 176 -17.14 3.14 -14.28
C GLU A 176 -17.19 4.57 -13.76
N ILE A 177 -16.86 4.76 -12.48
CA ILE A 177 -16.84 6.07 -11.81
C ILE A 177 -15.83 7.01 -12.50
N ALA A 178 -14.66 6.51 -12.90
CA ALA A 178 -13.67 7.30 -13.64
C ALA A 178 -14.20 7.87 -14.97
N HIS A 179 -15.26 7.27 -15.54
CA HIS A 179 -15.96 7.75 -16.75
C HIS A 179 -17.32 8.40 -16.43
N GLY A 180 -17.53 8.84 -15.19
CA GLY A 180 -18.76 9.51 -14.77
C GLY A 180 -19.99 8.60 -14.68
N ARG A 181 -19.81 7.27 -14.71
CA ARG A 181 -20.90 6.31 -14.61
C ARG A 181 -21.02 5.80 -13.18
N VAL A 182 -22.10 6.19 -12.51
CA VAL A 182 -22.49 5.64 -11.21
C VAL A 182 -23.74 4.77 -11.41
N ARG A 183 -23.68 3.49 -11.03
CA ARG A 183 -24.85 2.61 -11.19
C ARG A 183 -26.01 3.06 -10.30
N ARG A 184 -27.23 2.79 -10.76
CA ARG A 184 -28.47 3.13 -10.03
C ARG A 184 -28.44 2.58 -8.60
N GLY A 185 -28.72 3.44 -7.63
CA GLY A 185 -28.71 3.10 -6.19
C GLY A 185 -27.33 3.16 -5.54
N GLY A 186 -26.26 3.25 -6.34
CA GLY A 186 -24.91 3.47 -5.86
C GLY A 186 -24.68 4.91 -5.41
N ARG A 187 -23.71 5.09 -4.51
CA ARG A 187 -23.21 6.41 -4.11
C ARG A 187 -21.70 6.44 -4.21
N VAL A 188 -21.17 7.62 -4.46
CA VAL A 188 -19.76 7.93 -4.60
C VAL A 188 -19.42 9.11 -3.70
N ASN A 189 -18.67 8.85 -2.64
CA ASN A 189 -18.19 9.91 -1.77
C ASN A 189 -16.80 10.34 -2.21
N VAL A 190 -16.48 11.61 -1.97
CA VAL A 190 -15.14 12.16 -2.19
C VAL A 190 -14.61 12.69 -0.86
N PHE A 191 -13.45 12.21 -0.44
CA PHE A 191 -12.76 12.75 0.73
C PHE A 191 -11.67 13.72 0.28
N VAL A 192 -11.67 14.92 0.87
CA VAL A 192 -10.76 15.99 0.50
C VAL A 192 -9.83 16.37 1.66
N ASP A 193 -8.64 16.88 1.32
CA ASP A 193 -7.73 17.47 2.30
C ASP A 193 -8.22 18.85 2.78
N ALA A 194 -7.43 19.51 3.63
CA ALA A 194 -7.75 20.84 4.16
C ALA A 194 -7.77 21.94 3.08
N ALA A 195 -7.11 21.73 1.93
CA ALA A 195 -7.14 22.63 0.78
C ALA A 195 -8.30 22.33 -0.18
N GLY A 196 -9.10 21.29 0.10
CA GLY A 196 -10.19 20.84 -0.75
C GLY A 196 -9.75 19.96 -1.92
N ALA A 197 -8.49 19.51 -1.96
CA ALA A 197 -8.01 18.60 -3.01
C ALA A 197 -8.48 17.16 -2.74
N PRO A 198 -8.90 16.41 -3.77
CA PRO A 198 -9.41 15.05 -3.59
C PRO A 198 -8.28 14.08 -3.21
N LEU A 199 -8.51 13.32 -2.12
CA LEU A 199 -7.59 12.28 -1.64
C LEU A 199 -8.13 10.88 -1.90
N LEU A 200 -9.42 10.65 -1.66
CA LEU A 200 -10.05 9.35 -1.77
C LEU A 200 -11.38 9.46 -2.52
N VAL A 201 -11.67 8.47 -3.36
CA VAL A 201 -13.00 8.25 -3.93
C VAL A 201 -13.53 6.96 -3.33
N GLU A 202 -14.69 7.01 -2.71
CA GLU A 202 -15.34 5.85 -2.10
C GLU A 202 -16.56 5.44 -2.90
N LYS A 203 -16.71 4.13 -3.12
CA LYS A 203 -17.95 3.55 -3.62
C LYS A 203 -18.78 3.00 -2.46
N MET A 204 -20.08 3.29 -2.45
CA MET A 204 -21.05 2.74 -1.51
C MET A 204 -22.24 2.13 -2.25
N ALA A 205 -22.85 1.09 -1.67
CA ALA A 205 -24.06 0.43 -2.21
C ALA A 205 -23.94 -0.04 -3.68
N LEU A 206 -22.71 -0.36 -4.09
CA LEU A 206 -22.35 -0.88 -5.41
C LEU A 206 -21.77 -2.30 -5.21
N GLY A 207 -22.62 -3.21 -4.70
CA GLY A 207 -22.27 -4.57 -4.23
C GLY A 207 -22.32 -4.72 -2.71
N GLU A 208 -21.64 -5.75 -2.16
CA GLU A 208 -21.66 -6.09 -0.71
C GLU A 208 -20.62 -5.34 0.15
N SER A 209 -19.89 -4.36 -0.41
CA SER A 209 -18.76 -3.74 0.30
C SER A 209 -18.54 -2.29 -0.08
N HIS A 210 -18.40 -1.44 0.95
CA HIS A 210 -17.87 -0.09 0.85
C HIS A 210 -16.35 -0.16 0.74
N SER A 211 -15.76 0.57 -0.19
CA SER A 211 -14.30 0.63 -0.34
C SER A 211 -13.92 1.95 -0.95
N ALA A 212 -12.77 2.48 -0.56
CA ALA A 212 -12.20 3.70 -1.11
C ALA A 212 -10.94 3.41 -1.91
N MET A 213 -10.72 4.20 -2.96
CA MET A 213 -9.48 4.23 -3.71
C MET A 213 -8.79 5.57 -3.48
N ALA A 214 -7.51 5.52 -3.11
CA ALA A 214 -6.67 6.71 -3.03
C ALA A 214 -6.43 7.25 -4.45
N VAL A 215 -6.77 8.52 -4.68
CA VAL A 215 -6.45 9.25 -5.92
C VAL A 215 -5.25 10.18 -5.75
N ALA A 216 -4.74 10.32 -4.53
CA ALA A 216 -3.49 10.98 -4.17
C ALA A 216 -2.73 10.13 -3.13
N PRO A 217 -1.43 10.34 -2.90
CA PRO A 217 -0.71 9.65 -1.84
C PRO A 217 -1.34 9.91 -0.46
N VAL A 218 -1.49 8.85 0.34
CA VAL A 218 -1.97 8.90 1.73
C VAL A 218 -1.07 8.03 2.60
N SER A 219 -1.04 8.23 3.92
CA SER A 219 -0.20 7.42 4.82
C SER A 219 -1.04 6.60 5.79
N VAL A 220 -0.69 5.34 6.00
CA VAL A 220 -1.27 4.48 7.06
C VAL A 220 -0.13 3.93 7.91
N CYS A 221 -0.24 4.12 9.22
CA CYS A 221 0.80 3.78 10.20
C CYS A 221 2.20 4.31 9.87
N GLY A 222 2.31 5.36 9.04
CA GLY A 222 3.56 5.95 8.57
C GLY A 222 4.11 5.37 7.26
N VAL A 223 3.37 4.49 6.57
CA VAL A 223 3.74 4.02 5.22
C VAL A 223 2.94 4.80 4.20
N THR A 224 3.63 5.38 3.22
CA THR A 224 3.00 6.10 2.12
C THR A 224 2.40 5.10 1.14
N LEU A 225 1.08 5.14 0.99
CA LEU A 225 0.32 4.41 0.01
C LEU A 225 0.22 5.23 -1.27
N PRO A 226 0.48 4.64 -2.44
CA PRO A 226 0.36 5.36 -3.71
C PRO A 226 -1.11 5.53 -4.12
N PRO A 227 -1.39 6.45 -5.06
CA PRO A 227 -2.65 6.45 -5.80
C PRO A 227 -2.95 5.05 -6.38
N GLY A 228 -4.23 4.66 -6.41
CA GLY A 228 -4.67 3.32 -6.78
C GLY A 228 -4.60 2.29 -5.64
N ALA A 229 -4.16 2.68 -4.44
CA ALA A 229 -4.32 1.88 -3.23
C ALA A 229 -5.82 1.76 -2.87
N LEU A 230 -6.25 0.53 -2.58
CA LEU A 230 -7.62 0.25 -2.12
C LEU A 230 -7.64 0.20 -0.60
N LEU A 231 -8.59 0.92 -0.01
CA LEU A 231 -8.77 1.03 1.44
C LEU A 231 -10.19 0.64 1.86
N ALA A 232 -10.29 0.09 3.07
CA ALA A 232 -11.52 0.08 3.84
C ALA A 232 -11.54 1.29 4.75
N LEU A 233 -12.68 1.97 4.86
CA LEU A 233 -12.86 3.13 5.73
C LEU A 233 -13.93 2.85 6.78
N ARG A 234 -13.73 3.38 7.98
CA ARG A 234 -14.79 3.72 8.94
C ARG A 234 -14.64 5.21 9.20
N TYR A 235 -15.73 5.93 9.09
CA TYR A 235 -15.77 7.37 9.34
C TYR A 235 -17.00 7.68 10.16
N ASP A 236 -16.93 8.78 10.91
CA ASP A 236 -18.01 9.23 11.76
C ASP A 236 -19.25 9.52 10.90
N ALA A 237 -20.32 8.76 11.13
CA ALA A 237 -21.57 8.90 10.40
C ALA A 237 -22.34 10.17 10.80
N ASP A 238 -22.06 10.70 11.99
CA ASP A 238 -22.67 11.92 12.52
C ASP A 238 -21.88 13.17 12.12
N ALA A 239 -20.64 13.01 11.62
CA ALA A 239 -19.85 14.13 11.12
C ALA A 239 -20.53 14.77 9.90
N PRO A 240 -20.73 16.11 9.90
CA PRO A 240 -21.41 16.77 8.81
C PRO A 240 -20.63 16.63 7.51
N ALA A 241 -21.32 16.21 6.46
CA ALA A 241 -20.78 16.32 5.11
C ALA A 241 -20.49 17.79 4.79
N LEU A 242 -19.39 18.04 4.06
CA LEU A 242 -19.05 19.39 3.62
C LEU A 242 -20.08 19.91 2.62
N ARG A 243 -20.54 19.05 1.70
CA ARG A 243 -21.64 19.32 0.76
C ARG A 243 -22.16 18.05 0.08
N PRO A 244 -23.40 18.06 -0.43
CA PRO A 244 -23.92 16.97 -1.25
C PRO A 244 -23.32 16.97 -2.67
N LEU A 245 -23.32 15.79 -3.31
CA LEU A 245 -23.06 15.57 -4.72
C LEU A 245 -24.30 14.93 -5.37
N ALA A 246 -24.40 14.96 -6.70
CA ALA A 246 -25.50 14.32 -7.44
C ALA A 246 -25.69 12.85 -7.07
N CYS A 247 -24.61 12.13 -6.79
CA CYS A 247 -24.62 10.72 -6.40
C CYS A 247 -23.70 10.46 -5.20
N GLY A 248 -23.77 11.25 -4.12
CA GLY A 248 -22.99 11.01 -2.90
C GLY A 248 -22.75 12.29 -2.11
N VAL A 249 -21.65 12.35 -1.37
CA VAL A 249 -21.29 13.52 -0.56
C VAL A 249 -19.78 13.78 -0.55
N VAL A 250 -19.41 15.02 -0.25
CA VAL A 250 -18.02 15.41 0.03
C VAL A 250 -17.78 15.38 1.54
N HIS A 251 -16.75 14.66 1.96
CA HIS A 251 -16.29 14.62 3.35
C HIS A 251 -14.91 15.28 3.49
N ALA A 252 -14.63 15.89 4.64
CA ALA A 252 -13.26 16.20 5.01
C ALA A 252 -12.54 14.89 5.34
N VAL A 253 -11.27 14.74 4.97
CA VAL A 253 -10.46 13.56 5.32
C VAL A 253 -10.40 13.35 6.84
N ALA A 254 -10.51 14.42 7.62
CA ALA A 254 -10.54 14.39 9.08
C ALA A 254 -11.76 13.64 9.67
N THR A 255 -12.81 13.35 8.88
CA THR A 255 -13.93 12.53 9.35
C THR A 255 -13.62 11.04 9.37
N ILE A 256 -12.52 10.60 8.73
CA ILE A 256 -12.08 9.22 8.72
C ILE A 256 -11.57 8.85 10.11
N ALA A 257 -12.31 7.96 10.78
CA ALA A 257 -11.98 7.45 12.11
C ALA A 257 -10.99 6.28 12.03
N GLU A 258 -11.10 5.43 11.02
CA GLU A 258 -10.21 4.31 10.79
C GLU A 258 -10.08 4.00 9.28
N ALA A 259 -8.88 3.64 8.84
CA ALA A 259 -8.56 3.25 7.49
C ALA A 259 -7.70 1.99 7.49
N ARG A 260 -7.97 1.08 6.56
CA ARG A 260 -7.17 -0.12 6.35
C ARG A 260 -6.74 -0.23 4.90
N PHE A 261 -5.44 -0.31 4.66
CA PHE A 261 -4.92 -0.70 3.36
C PHE A 261 -5.28 -2.15 3.06
N LEU A 262 -5.86 -2.41 1.88
CA LEU A 262 -6.27 -3.75 1.48
C LEU A 262 -5.27 -4.35 0.48
N ARG A 263 -4.98 -3.61 -0.59
CA ARG A 263 -4.07 -3.98 -1.67
C ARG A 263 -3.89 -2.83 -2.67
N LEU A 264 -2.93 -2.96 -3.58
CA LEU A 264 -2.91 -2.15 -4.79
C LEU A 264 -3.89 -2.70 -5.83
N THR A 265 -4.43 -1.80 -6.65
CA THR A 265 -5.30 -2.14 -7.78
C THR A 265 -4.57 -2.00 -9.10
N THR A 266 -5.18 -2.46 -10.19
CA THR A 266 -4.65 -2.26 -11.55
C THR A 266 -4.46 -0.77 -11.89
N LEU A 267 -5.21 0.14 -11.26
CA LEU A 267 -5.08 1.58 -11.45
C LEU A 267 -3.84 2.18 -10.75
N ALA A 268 -3.16 1.43 -9.86
CA ALA A 268 -1.94 1.90 -9.19
C ALA A 268 -0.71 1.95 -10.11
N VAL A 269 -0.81 1.40 -11.32
CA VAL A 269 0.24 1.41 -12.34
C VAL A 269 -0.30 1.91 -13.68
N SER A 270 0.63 2.34 -14.54
CA SER A 270 0.34 2.78 -15.90
C SER A 270 -0.35 1.67 -16.71
N ALA A 271 -1.23 2.07 -17.62
CA ALA A 271 -2.03 1.14 -18.41
C ALA A 271 -1.15 0.16 -19.23
N GLN A 272 0.00 0.63 -19.70
CA GLN A 272 0.97 -0.11 -20.51
C GLN A 272 1.55 -1.32 -19.77
N VAL A 273 1.69 -1.25 -18.44
CA VAL A 273 2.33 -2.31 -17.64
C VAL A 273 1.32 -3.23 -16.95
N ARG A 274 0.03 -2.89 -16.91
CA ARG A 274 -1.00 -3.65 -16.18
C ARG A 274 -1.05 -5.13 -16.52
N ARG A 275 -1.00 -5.47 -17.80
CA ARG A 275 -1.03 -6.87 -18.24
C ARG A 275 0.17 -7.64 -17.70
N ARG A 276 1.35 -7.00 -17.63
CA ARG A 276 2.56 -7.62 -17.06
C ARG A 276 2.44 -7.74 -15.54
N ALA A 277 2.09 -6.65 -14.85
CA ALA A 277 2.06 -6.59 -13.38
C ALA A 277 0.92 -7.40 -12.77
N PHE A 278 -0.30 -7.30 -13.32
CA PHE A 278 -1.51 -7.90 -12.77
C PHE A 278 -2.00 -9.14 -13.54
N SER A 279 -1.26 -9.55 -14.58
CA SER A 279 -1.40 -10.83 -15.29
C SER A 279 -2.86 -11.32 -15.44
N ALA A 280 -3.21 -12.44 -14.81
CA ALA A 280 -4.51 -13.08 -14.87
C ALA A 280 -5.65 -12.20 -14.35
N GLN A 281 -5.38 -11.29 -13.41
CA GLN A 281 -6.40 -10.34 -12.93
C GLN A 281 -6.76 -9.33 -14.03
N PHE A 282 -5.77 -8.72 -14.69
CA PHE A 282 -6.03 -7.80 -15.79
C PHE A 282 -6.77 -8.50 -16.93
N ASP A 283 -6.33 -9.72 -17.27
CA ASP A 283 -7.02 -10.51 -18.30
C ASP A 283 -8.47 -10.84 -17.93
N ALA A 284 -8.75 -11.08 -16.65
CA ALA A 284 -10.12 -11.27 -16.17
C ALA A 284 -10.96 -10.00 -16.29
N GLN A 285 -10.40 -8.81 -16.06
CA GLN A 285 -11.10 -7.54 -16.28
C GLN A 285 -11.47 -7.34 -17.76
N VAL A 286 -10.54 -7.66 -18.67
CA VAL A 286 -10.77 -7.57 -20.11
C VAL A 286 -11.83 -8.59 -20.56
N ARG A 287 -11.70 -9.86 -20.17
CA ARG A 287 -12.68 -10.91 -20.51
C ARG A 287 -14.06 -10.64 -19.91
N GLY A 288 -14.10 -10.06 -18.71
CA GLY A 288 -15.32 -9.65 -18.02
C GLY A 288 -15.97 -8.40 -18.60
N ASN A 289 -15.43 -7.83 -19.68
CA ASN A 289 -15.93 -6.62 -20.34
C ASN A 289 -16.08 -5.44 -19.37
N MET A 290 -15.15 -5.31 -18.42
CA MET A 290 -15.11 -4.13 -17.55
C MET A 290 -14.84 -2.88 -18.39
N LEU A 291 -15.25 -1.71 -17.89
CA LEU A 291 -15.17 -0.48 -18.66
C LEU A 291 -13.71 -0.02 -18.84
N SER A 292 -13.19 -0.19 -20.06
CA SER A 292 -11.90 0.36 -20.50
C SER A 292 -10.69 0.06 -19.57
N PRO A 293 -10.51 -1.16 -19.02
CA PRO A 293 -9.42 -1.47 -18.08
C PRO A 293 -8.03 -1.26 -18.69
N GLY A 294 -7.90 -1.32 -20.02
CA GLY A 294 -6.64 -1.10 -20.73
C GLY A 294 -6.27 0.36 -20.98
N SER A 295 -7.12 1.33 -20.61
CA SER A 295 -6.85 2.76 -20.86
C SER A 295 -7.20 3.67 -19.69
N THR A 296 -8.19 3.32 -18.85
CA THR A 296 -8.58 4.14 -17.68
C THR A 296 -7.40 4.31 -16.73
N THR A 297 -7.07 5.51 -16.27
CA THR A 297 -5.95 5.82 -15.37
C THR A 297 -6.44 6.26 -13.99
N ILE A 298 -5.53 6.30 -13.01
CA ILE A 298 -5.87 6.91 -11.71
C ILE A 298 -6.18 8.40 -11.84
N ASP A 299 -5.59 9.08 -12.84
CA ASP A 299 -5.89 10.48 -13.15
C ASP A 299 -7.30 10.66 -13.70
N ASP A 300 -7.88 9.67 -14.40
CA ASP A 300 -9.29 9.73 -14.81
C ASP A 300 -10.21 9.78 -13.58
N LEU A 301 -9.93 8.92 -12.59
CA LEU A 301 -10.68 8.90 -11.34
C LEU A 301 -10.47 10.19 -10.52
N ARG A 302 -9.24 10.73 -10.51
CA ARG A 302 -8.93 12.02 -9.90
C ARG A 302 -9.69 13.15 -10.59
N ARG A 303 -9.74 13.17 -11.93
CA ARG A 303 -10.48 14.17 -12.72
C ARG A 303 -11.98 14.09 -12.44
N PHE A 304 -12.55 12.89 -12.35
CA PHE A 304 -13.94 12.71 -11.92
C PHE A 304 -14.18 13.35 -10.54
N ALA A 305 -13.30 13.09 -9.57
CA ALA A 305 -13.42 13.66 -8.23
C ALA A 305 -13.32 15.19 -8.27
N SER A 306 -12.33 15.75 -8.98
CA SER A 306 -12.17 17.20 -9.13
C SER A 306 -13.36 17.86 -9.84
N ALA A 307 -13.91 17.24 -10.89
CA ALA A 307 -15.10 17.75 -11.58
C ALA A 307 -16.32 17.77 -10.67
N SER A 308 -16.55 16.68 -9.92
CA SER A 308 -17.61 16.61 -8.90
C SER A 308 -17.47 17.71 -7.85
N LEU A 309 -16.22 18.09 -7.53
CA LEU A 309 -15.91 19.19 -6.60
C LEU A 309 -16.13 20.59 -7.20
N ALA A 310 -16.19 20.73 -8.52
CA ALA A 310 -16.43 22.01 -9.21
C ALA A 310 -17.92 22.26 -9.52
N GLU A 311 -18.72 21.20 -9.67
CA GLU A 311 -20.17 21.28 -9.81
C GLU A 311 -20.79 21.87 -8.54
N ARG A 312 -21.38 23.07 -8.65
CA ARG A 312 -22.06 23.79 -7.57
C ARG A 312 -23.55 23.47 -7.57
#